data_AF-A0A1Y2WZA6-F1
#
_entry.id   AF-A0A1Y2WZA6-F1
#
_cell.length_a   1.000
_cell.length_b   1.000
_cell.length_c   1.000
_cell.angle_alpha   90.00
_cell.angle_beta   90.00
_cell.angle_gamma   90.00
#
_symmetry.space_group_name_H-M   'P 1'
#
loop_
_entity.id
_entity.type
_entity.pdbx_description
1 polymer ?
#
loop_
_entity_poly.entity_id
_entity_poly.type
_entity_poly.pdbx_seq_one_letter_code
_entity_poly.pdbx_strand_id
1 'polypeptide(L)'
;MDLMNSSFSPERCADLHNRLLAKSIEHPPVRRTERNLIARFLEAAPEFADIPSLPDLPLYRFLALLDTTPVSPGRVVDVLTPNIYQPDPTIFWSEPFEDEPSFVLLYGQHNSNPPIDGGIFLDIVSYKAVWHERDFLYFPPIDQWLPLEKILQKLLDAWETGKFYWESSQASVAIRGWTQADLEEALTAWCQLLSSVELRVYSKTGKTPSRLEPLSSKSLAAFKISDFAVEFLVTAQRPNFLFIAPGISTFTPESFLATYTAEASGSTRQKYWLGDSTNKDWSTLILPGLSAVTQDVSRDQDRNISCFDQDWGFGKFTVNRQSGLYVMSDMENSDIVRLITGSGLSNACEFRQRLAWGPPRDPKLAEVLRHWSSLVEDGTWSVDSNGVCTDHEWFSTNTSIAKIPPRLD
;
A
#
# COMPACT_ATOMS: atom_id res chain seq x y z
N MET A 1 3.69 -20.00 20.42
CA MET A 1 4.38 -18.70 20.59
C MET A 1 3.27 -17.73 20.97
N ASP A 2 3.25 -17.33 22.24
CA ASP A 2 2.11 -16.66 22.86
C ASP A 2 1.79 -15.32 22.19
N LEU A 3 0.61 -15.25 21.56
CA LEU A 3 -0.06 -14.00 21.23
C LEU A 3 -0.45 -13.34 22.56
N MET A 4 0.50 -12.58 23.14
CA MET A 4 0.24 -11.64 24.22
C MET A 4 -0.94 -10.77 23.78
N ASN A 5 -2.07 -10.96 24.46
CA ASN A 5 -3.27 -10.17 24.36
C ASN A 5 -2.86 -8.74 24.79
N SER A 6 -2.47 -7.89 23.84
CA SER A 6 -2.06 -6.51 24.14
C SER A 6 -3.30 -5.75 24.56
N SER A 7 -3.57 -5.71 25.88
CA SER A 7 -4.58 -4.84 26.45
C SER A 7 -4.34 -3.41 25.99
N PHE A 8 -5.40 -2.73 25.54
CA PHE A 8 -5.33 -1.32 25.16
C PHE A 8 -4.74 -0.47 26.29
N SER A 9 -3.66 0.27 25.98
CA SER A 9 -3.08 1.26 26.88
C SER A 9 -3.43 2.67 26.39
N PRO A 10 -4.34 3.38 27.10
CA PRO A 10 -4.67 4.77 26.79
C PRO A 10 -3.46 5.69 26.71
N GLU A 11 -2.51 5.54 27.64
CA GLU A 11 -1.31 6.38 27.73
C GLU A 11 -0.38 6.16 26.55
N ARG A 12 -0.18 4.90 26.15
CA ARG A 12 0.69 4.56 25.04
C ARG A 12 0.12 5.05 23.70
N CYS A 13 -1.18 4.85 23.47
CA CYS A 13 -1.84 5.38 22.28
C CYS A 13 -1.80 6.92 22.27
N ALA A 14 -2.03 7.59 23.41
CA ALA A 14 -1.98 9.04 23.50
C ALA A 14 -0.57 9.58 23.25
N ASP A 15 0.48 8.94 23.78
CA ASP A 15 1.88 9.29 23.50
C ASP A 15 2.19 9.23 22.00
N LEU A 16 1.78 8.14 21.32
CA LEU A 16 1.97 8.00 19.87
C LEU A 16 1.22 9.08 19.08
N HIS A 17 -0.03 9.36 19.44
CA HIS A 17 -0.78 10.45 18.82
C HIS A 17 -0.10 11.82 19.04
N ASN A 18 0.31 12.13 20.26
CA ASN A 18 0.90 13.42 20.58
C ASN A 18 2.25 13.61 19.86
N ARG A 19 3.01 12.52 19.66
CA ARG A 19 4.22 12.53 18.81
C ARG A 19 3.89 12.77 17.34
N LEU A 20 2.83 12.14 16.81
CA LEU A 20 2.34 12.41 15.45
C LEU A 20 1.93 13.87 15.27
N LEU A 21 1.18 14.41 16.24
CA LEU A 21 0.74 15.81 16.21
C LEU A 21 1.95 16.75 16.25
N ALA A 22 2.92 16.50 17.13
CA ALA A 22 4.14 17.30 17.20
C ALA A 22 4.85 17.35 15.83
N LYS A 23 4.90 16.22 15.10
CA LYS A 23 5.43 16.17 13.73
C LYS A 23 4.61 16.98 12.72
N SER A 24 3.28 16.96 12.82
CA SER A 24 2.45 17.71 11.87
C SER A 24 2.46 19.23 12.09
N ILE A 25 2.82 19.71 13.30
CA ILE A 25 2.75 21.14 13.66
C ILE A 25 4.10 21.80 14.00
N GLU A 26 5.22 21.07 13.97
CA GLU A 26 6.56 21.65 14.23
C GLU A 26 7.00 22.67 13.16
N HIS A 27 6.21 22.82 12.10
CA HIS A 27 6.49 23.68 10.96
C HIS A 27 5.85 25.07 11.09
N PRO A 28 6.48 26.13 10.55
CA PRO A 28 5.92 27.48 10.60
C PRO A 28 4.56 27.60 9.86
N PRO A 29 3.57 28.33 10.44
CA PRO A 29 3.59 28.90 11.78
C PRO A 29 3.37 27.81 12.85
N VAL A 30 4.27 27.76 13.84
CA VAL A 30 4.19 26.79 14.94
C VAL A 30 2.85 26.95 15.65
N ARG A 31 2.08 25.88 15.69
CA ARG A 31 0.76 25.87 16.32
C ARG A 31 0.90 25.46 17.78
N ARG A 32 0.05 26.05 18.63
CA ARG A 32 -0.08 25.61 20.02
C ARG A 32 -0.98 24.38 20.08
N THR A 33 -0.77 23.56 21.08
CA THR A 33 -1.64 22.43 21.40
C THR A 33 -2.48 22.74 22.64
N GLU A 34 -3.63 22.09 22.74
CA GLU A 34 -4.57 22.15 23.85
C GLU A 34 -5.06 20.72 24.18
N ARG A 35 -5.32 20.45 25.47
CA ARG A 35 -5.99 19.23 25.93
C ARG A 35 -7.44 19.55 26.30
N ASN A 36 -8.26 19.75 25.29
CA ASN A 36 -9.68 20.07 25.46
C ASN A 36 -10.60 19.11 24.69
N LEU A 37 -10.07 17.99 24.16
CA LEU A 37 -10.86 17.07 23.35
C LEU A 37 -12.04 16.47 24.12
N ILE A 38 -11.88 16.18 25.42
CA ILE A 38 -12.99 15.76 26.29
C ILE A 38 -14.06 16.84 26.42
N ALA A 39 -13.67 18.11 26.57
CA ALA A 39 -14.65 19.20 26.65
C ALA A 39 -15.43 19.33 25.34
N ARG A 40 -14.74 19.23 24.19
CA ARG A 40 -15.37 19.19 22.86
C ARG A 40 -16.27 17.97 22.67
N PHE A 41 -15.87 16.82 23.21
CA PHE A 41 -16.67 15.60 23.18
C PHE A 41 -17.97 15.74 23.97
N LEU A 42 -17.91 16.27 25.19
CA LEU A 42 -19.10 16.51 26.01
C LEU A 42 -19.98 17.64 25.46
N GLU A 43 -19.42 18.59 24.69
CA GLU A 43 -20.20 19.58 23.96
C GLU A 43 -20.93 18.98 22.75
N ALA A 44 -20.27 18.08 22.02
CA ALA A 44 -20.85 17.40 20.86
C ALA A 44 -21.88 16.33 21.24
N ALA A 45 -21.68 15.66 22.38
CA ALA A 45 -22.51 14.55 22.86
C ALA A 45 -22.84 14.75 24.37
N PRO A 46 -23.66 15.74 24.72
CA PRO A 46 -23.93 16.13 26.11
C PRO A 46 -24.58 15.01 26.94
N GLU A 47 -25.27 14.05 26.30
CA GLU A 47 -25.86 12.88 26.95
C GLU A 47 -24.84 12.00 27.67
N PHE A 48 -23.56 12.05 27.30
CA PHE A 48 -22.50 11.31 27.99
C PHE A 48 -22.06 11.98 29.30
N ALA A 49 -22.33 13.28 29.50
CA ALA A 49 -21.87 14.03 30.67
C ALA A 49 -22.44 13.50 31.99
N ASP A 50 -23.63 12.89 31.94
CA ASP A 50 -24.34 12.39 33.12
C ASP A 50 -23.95 10.96 33.52
N ILE A 51 -23.06 10.29 32.75
CA ILE A 51 -22.64 8.90 33.02
C ILE A 51 -21.51 8.90 34.08
N PRO A 52 -21.76 8.44 35.33
CA PRO A 52 -20.77 8.59 36.41
C PRO A 52 -19.50 7.76 36.20
N SER A 53 -19.62 6.63 35.51
CA SER A 53 -18.50 5.73 35.19
C SER A 53 -17.75 6.10 33.91
N LEU A 54 -18.17 7.16 33.20
CA LEU A 54 -17.52 7.58 31.96
C LEU A 54 -16.02 7.86 32.14
N PRO A 55 -15.57 8.55 33.22
CA PRO A 55 -14.13 8.78 33.44
C PRO A 55 -13.30 7.51 33.65
N ASP A 56 -13.93 6.40 34.03
CA ASP A 56 -13.27 5.12 34.24
C ASP A 56 -13.06 4.35 32.92
N LEU A 57 -13.69 4.77 31.83
CA LEU A 57 -13.55 4.12 30.53
C LEU A 57 -12.16 4.39 29.93
N PRO A 58 -11.46 3.35 29.42
CA PRO A 58 -10.18 3.53 28.75
C PRO A 58 -10.22 4.54 27.59
N LEU A 59 -11.32 4.59 26.82
CA LEU A 59 -11.51 5.58 25.77
C LEU A 59 -11.50 7.01 26.33
N TYR A 60 -12.23 7.28 27.40
CA TYR A 60 -12.26 8.61 28.02
C TYR A 60 -10.88 9.02 28.49
N ARG A 61 -10.15 8.10 29.14
CA ARG A 61 -8.78 8.34 29.58
C ARG A 61 -7.84 8.64 28.39
N PHE A 62 -7.98 7.91 27.29
CA PHE A 62 -7.23 8.17 26.07
C PHE A 62 -7.53 9.56 25.52
N LEU A 63 -8.82 9.90 25.34
CA LEU A 63 -9.25 11.22 24.84
C LEU A 63 -8.79 12.38 25.74
N ALA A 64 -8.75 12.17 27.05
CA ALA A 64 -8.27 13.17 28.02
C ALA A 64 -6.76 13.47 27.92
N LEU A 65 -5.99 12.54 27.36
CA LEU A 65 -4.53 12.65 27.21
C LEU A 65 -4.10 13.19 25.84
N LEU A 66 -5.03 13.30 24.88
CA LEU A 66 -4.74 13.79 23.54
C LEU A 66 -4.52 15.30 23.55
N ASP A 67 -3.36 15.70 23.06
CA ASP A 67 -3.11 17.06 22.61
C ASP A 67 -3.79 17.25 21.24
N THR A 68 -4.41 18.39 21.00
CA THR A 68 -5.01 18.76 19.71
C THR A 68 -4.73 20.22 19.38
N THR A 69 -4.85 20.64 18.12
CA THR A 69 -4.78 22.06 17.76
C THR A 69 -6.10 22.79 18.06
N PRO A 70 -6.05 24.09 18.41
CA PRO A 70 -7.24 24.89 18.62
C PRO A 70 -8.12 24.91 17.36
N VAL A 71 -9.40 24.57 17.52
CA VAL A 71 -10.37 24.62 16.43
C VAL A 71 -11.01 26.00 16.38
N SER A 72 -10.88 26.67 15.24
CA SER A 72 -11.60 27.93 15.00
C SER A 72 -13.04 27.63 14.58
N PRO A 73 -14.03 28.45 15.00
CA PRO A 73 -15.42 28.27 14.56
C PRO A 73 -15.53 28.19 13.03
N GLY A 74 -16.16 27.13 12.52
CA GLY A 74 -16.36 26.90 11.09
C GLY A 74 -15.16 26.32 10.32
N ARG A 75 -14.08 25.91 11.00
CA ARG A 75 -12.99 25.14 10.41
C ARG A 75 -13.07 23.65 10.77
N VAL A 76 -12.72 22.81 9.81
CA VAL A 76 -12.37 21.40 10.07
C VAL A 76 -11.12 21.36 10.95
N VAL A 77 -11.05 20.38 11.85
CA VAL A 77 -9.84 20.10 12.63
C VAL A 77 -8.62 19.93 11.71
N ASP A 78 -7.42 20.24 12.22
CA ASP A 78 -6.23 20.17 11.38
C ASP A 78 -5.81 18.73 11.07
N VAL A 79 -4.99 18.59 10.03
CA VAL A 79 -4.41 17.31 9.61
C VAL A 79 -3.44 16.75 10.64
N LEU A 80 -3.52 15.44 10.87
CA LEU A 80 -2.56 14.69 11.68
C LEU A 80 -1.50 14.02 10.80
N THR A 81 -1.91 13.48 9.66
CA THR A 81 -1.05 12.91 8.62
C THR A 81 -1.60 13.32 7.24
N PRO A 82 -0.94 13.01 6.11
CA PRO A 82 -1.51 13.25 4.78
C PRO A 82 -2.91 12.65 4.60
N ASN A 83 -3.19 11.54 5.28
CA ASN A 83 -4.39 10.74 5.05
C ASN A 83 -5.49 10.96 6.09
N ILE A 84 -5.17 11.55 7.25
CA ILE A 84 -6.13 11.72 8.34
C ILE A 84 -6.06 13.07 9.02
N TYR A 85 -7.23 13.53 9.42
CA TYR A 85 -7.45 14.63 10.35
C TYR A 85 -7.18 14.21 11.80
N GLN A 86 -7.02 15.20 12.68
CA GLN A 86 -7.11 15.00 14.13
C GLN A 86 -8.52 14.50 14.53
N PRO A 87 -8.68 13.92 15.74
CA PRO A 87 -9.99 13.53 16.22
C PRO A 87 -10.94 14.72 16.32
N ASP A 88 -12.15 14.55 15.79
CA ASP A 88 -13.25 15.50 15.92
C ASP A 88 -14.46 14.81 16.53
N PRO A 89 -14.82 15.12 17.78
CA PRO A 89 -15.95 14.46 18.43
C PRO A 89 -17.29 14.68 17.72
N THR A 90 -17.42 15.73 16.90
CA THR A 90 -18.66 16.03 16.16
C THR A 90 -19.00 15.01 15.07
N ILE A 91 -18.05 14.16 14.67
CA ILE A 91 -18.22 13.14 13.63
C ILE A 91 -18.06 11.71 14.13
N PHE A 92 -17.87 11.50 15.44
CA PHE A 92 -17.60 10.16 16.00
C PHE A 92 -18.67 9.13 15.63
N TRP A 93 -19.94 9.55 15.53
CA TRP A 93 -21.07 8.71 15.14
C TRP A 93 -21.92 9.33 14.00
N SER A 94 -21.31 10.01 13.01
CA SER A 94 -22.09 10.60 11.91
C SER A 94 -22.74 9.54 11.00
N GLU A 95 -23.97 9.78 10.51
CA GLU A 95 -24.60 8.98 9.43
C GLU A 95 -23.69 9.00 8.18
N PRO A 96 -23.06 7.85 7.83
CA PRO A 96 -23.75 6.58 7.58
C PRO A 96 -23.43 5.42 8.54
N PHE A 97 -22.74 5.66 9.66
CA PHE A 97 -22.21 4.57 10.52
C PHE A 97 -22.96 4.40 11.85
N GLU A 98 -24.15 5.00 12.00
CA GLU A 98 -24.95 4.96 13.23
C GLU A 98 -25.45 3.55 13.60
N ASP A 99 -25.54 2.64 12.63
CA ASP A 99 -26.02 1.26 12.84
C ASP A 99 -25.05 0.41 13.70
N GLU A 100 -23.81 0.88 13.90
CA GLU A 100 -22.79 0.19 14.70
C GLU A 100 -22.38 1.04 15.92
N PRO A 101 -23.15 1.01 17.04
CA PRO A 101 -22.98 1.96 18.15
C PRO A 101 -21.64 1.82 18.88
N SER A 102 -20.96 0.67 18.76
CA SER A 102 -19.63 0.45 19.31
C SER A 102 -18.50 1.04 18.47
N PHE A 103 -18.75 1.43 17.22
CA PHE A 103 -17.71 1.90 16.31
C PHE A 103 -17.69 3.42 16.26
N VAL A 104 -16.51 3.98 16.52
CA VAL A 104 -16.29 5.43 16.53
C VAL A 104 -15.33 5.79 15.42
N LEU A 105 -15.70 6.77 14.58
CA LEU A 105 -14.75 7.38 13.65
C LEU A 105 -13.75 8.25 14.43
N LEU A 106 -12.65 7.63 14.85
CA LEU A 106 -11.66 8.28 15.71
C LEU A 106 -10.80 9.28 14.94
N TYR A 107 -10.39 8.93 13.73
CA TYR A 107 -9.62 9.81 12.84
C TYR A 107 -10.29 9.88 11.48
N GLY A 108 -10.85 11.04 11.13
CA GLY A 108 -11.47 11.26 9.83
C GLY A 108 -10.45 11.28 8.69
N GLN A 109 -10.81 10.72 7.54
CA GLN A 109 -9.99 10.79 6.33
C GLN A 109 -9.81 12.24 5.88
N HIS A 110 -8.57 12.59 5.53
CA HIS A 110 -8.23 13.85 4.89
C HIS A 110 -8.53 13.77 3.39
N ASN A 111 -9.78 14.04 3.03
CA ASN A 111 -10.21 14.18 1.64
C ASN A 111 -10.58 15.66 1.36
N SER A 112 -10.47 16.06 0.10
CA SER A 112 -10.70 17.46 -0.30
C SER A 112 -12.18 17.90 -0.23
N ASN A 113 -13.12 16.97 0.01
CA ASN A 113 -14.56 17.22 -0.05
C ASN A 113 -15.27 16.70 1.21
N PRO A 114 -15.92 17.55 2.01
CA PRO A 114 -16.86 17.09 3.01
C PRO A 114 -18.13 16.49 2.36
N PRO A 115 -18.82 15.52 3.01
CA PRO A 115 -18.51 14.98 4.34
C PRO A 115 -17.24 14.12 4.35
N ILE A 116 -16.66 13.95 5.54
CA ILE A 116 -15.55 13.00 5.72
C ILE A 116 -16.10 11.61 5.37
N ASP A 117 -15.62 11.03 4.26
CA ASP A 117 -16.18 9.80 3.69
C ASP A 117 -15.53 8.52 4.25
N GLY A 118 -14.81 8.61 5.38
CA GLY A 118 -14.11 7.47 5.96
C GLY A 118 -13.03 7.86 6.94
N GLY A 119 -12.15 6.92 7.23
CA GLY A 119 -10.98 7.09 8.09
C GLY A 119 -10.73 5.88 8.97
N ILE A 120 -10.15 6.12 10.15
CA ILE A 120 -9.85 5.08 11.13
C ILE A 120 -10.99 4.99 12.14
N PHE A 121 -11.70 3.86 12.09
CA PHE A 121 -12.72 3.49 13.07
C PHE A 121 -12.08 2.74 14.22
N LEU A 122 -12.57 2.98 15.43
CA LEU A 122 -12.21 2.29 16.66
C LEU A 122 -13.45 1.57 17.20
N ASP A 123 -13.34 0.27 17.47
CA ASP A 123 -14.31 -0.44 18.28
C ASP A 123 -14.03 -0.16 19.76
N ILE A 124 -14.95 0.53 20.44
CA ILE A 124 -14.79 0.95 21.83
C ILE A 124 -14.85 -0.22 22.83
N VAL A 125 -15.26 -1.41 22.38
CA VAL A 125 -15.30 -2.63 23.20
C VAL A 125 -13.98 -3.37 23.12
N SER A 126 -13.47 -3.65 21.92
CA SER A 126 -12.20 -4.38 21.74
C SER A 126 -10.96 -3.49 21.68
N TYR A 127 -11.12 -2.17 21.48
CA TYR A 127 -10.07 -1.19 21.22
C TYR A 127 -9.17 -1.53 20.03
N LYS A 128 -9.70 -2.33 19.11
CA LYS A 128 -9.12 -2.53 17.79
C LYS A 128 -9.68 -1.47 16.86
N ALA A 129 -8.92 -1.16 15.84
CA ALA A 129 -9.23 -0.15 14.86
C ALA A 129 -8.98 -0.66 13.44
N VAL A 130 -9.65 -0.01 12.50
CA VAL A 130 -9.55 -0.33 11.08
C VAL A 130 -9.82 0.89 10.22
N TRP A 131 -9.20 0.94 9.05
CA TRP A 131 -9.56 1.87 8.00
C TRP A 131 -10.84 1.43 7.31
N HIS A 132 -11.79 2.36 7.16
CA HIS A 132 -13.02 2.12 6.42
C HIS A 132 -13.48 3.40 5.70
N GLU A 133 -14.13 3.22 4.57
CA GLU A 133 -14.61 4.28 3.69
C GLU A 133 -16.06 3.97 3.30
N ARG A 134 -16.84 5.02 3.06
CA ARG A 134 -18.27 4.98 2.76
C ARG A 134 -18.61 4.12 1.53
N ASP A 135 -17.72 4.09 0.54
CA ASP A 135 -17.90 3.30 -0.67
C ASP A 135 -17.90 1.79 -0.39
N PHE A 136 -17.53 1.38 0.82
CA PHE A 136 -17.55 0.01 1.26
C PHE A 136 -18.82 -0.34 2.03
N LEU A 137 -19.56 -1.32 1.51
CA LEU A 137 -20.83 -1.77 2.09
C LEU A 137 -20.72 -2.33 3.51
N TYR A 138 -19.57 -2.91 3.89
CA TYR A 138 -19.38 -3.57 5.17
C TYR A 138 -17.98 -3.34 5.74
N PHE A 139 -17.89 -3.23 7.07
CA PHE A 139 -16.64 -3.34 7.79
C PHE A 139 -16.00 -4.72 7.57
N PRO A 140 -14.66 -4.80 7.53
CA PRO A 140 -14.00 -6.10 7.55
C PRO A 140 -14.29 -6.82 8.88
N PRO A 141 -14.24 -8.17 8.89
CA PRO A 141 -14.33 -8.97 10.11
C PRO A 141 -13.39 -8.49 11.23
N ILE A 142 -13.86 -8.52 12.49
CA ILE A 142 -13.15 -7.96 13.67
C ILE A 142 -11.76 -8.59 13.94
N ASP A 143 -11.53 -9.81 13.45
CA ASP A 143 -10.23 -10.49 13.51
C ASP A 143 -9.18 -9.87 12.59
N GLN A 144 -9.60 -9.06 11.61
CA GLN A 144 -8.73 -8.29 10.71
C GLN A 144 -8.40 -6.89 11.25
N TRP A 145 -9.05 -6.45 12.33
CA TRP A 145 -8.78 -5.16 12.95
C TRP A 145 -7.51 -5.24 13.81
N LEU A 146 -6.77 -4.14 13.85
CA LEU A 146 -5.49 -4.06 14.57
C LEU A 146 -5.65 -3.28 15.88
N PRO A 147 -4.87 -3.57 16.93
CA PRO A 147 -4.78 -2.68 18.08
C PRO A 147 -4.47 -1.24 17.65
N LEU A 148 -5.15 -0.24 18.22
CA LEU A 148 -4.95 1.17 17.87
C LEU A 148 -3.48 1.59 17.94
N GLU A 149 -2.76 1.10 18.95
CA GLU A 149 -1.32 1.33 19.11
C GLU A 149 -0.52 0.97 17.86
N LYS A 150 -0.81 -0.16 17.21
CA LYS A 150 -0.10 -0.59 16.00
C LYS A 150 -0.36 0.36 14.83
N ILE A 151 -1.60 0.84 14.68
CA ILE A 151 -1.96 1.77 13.62
C ILE A 151 -1.23 3.11 13.82
N LEU A 152 -1.28 3.66 15.03
CA LEU A 152 -0.58 4.91 15.35
C LEU A 152 0.94 4.78 15.21
N GLN A 153 1.52 3.64 15.59
CA GLN A 153 2.94 3.37 15.39
C GLN A 153 3.29 3.33 13.89
N LYS A 154 2.51 2.64 13.05
CA LYS A 154 2.74 2.62 11.59
C LYS A 154 2.70 4.02 10.96
N LEU A 155 1.76 4.86 11.40
CA LEU A 155 1.67 6.24 10.94
C LEU A 155 2.89 7.07 11.38
N LEU A 156 3.42 6.79 12.57
CA LEU A 156 4.60 7.47 13.10
C LEU A 156 5.88 6.99 12.39
N ASP A 157 5.99 5.70 12.12
CA ASP A 157 7.09 5.12 11.34
C ASP A 157 7.14 5.74 9.94
N ALA A 158 6.00 6.06 9.33
CA ALA A 158 5.94 6.77 8.05
C ALA A 158 6.52 8.19 8.15
N TRP A 159 6.38 8.90 9.27
CA TRP A 159 7.09 10.16 9.51
C TRP A 159 8.59 9.93 9.73
N GLU A 160 8.96 8.95 10.55
CA GLU A 160 10.36 8.68 10.92
C GLU A 160 11.20 8.20 9.73
N THR A 161 10.59 7.48 8.79
CA THR A 161 11.21 7.06 7.52
C THR A 161 11.20 8.14 6.44
N GLY A 162 10.52 9.28 6.69
CA GLY A 162 10.39 10.38 5.75
C GLY A 162 9.39 10.14 4.62
N LYS A 163 8.57 9.07 4.71
CA LYS A 163 7.44 8.82 3.80
C LYS A 163 6.40 9.93 3.92
N PHE A 164 6.11 10.37 5.15
CA PHE A 164 5.41 11.61 5.42
C PHE A 164 6.41 12.73 5.63
N TYR A 165 6.10 13.91 5.08
CA TYR A 165 6.97 15.07 5.19
C TYR A 165 6.17 16.38 5.09
N TRP A 166 6.79 17.48 5.48
CA TRP A 166 6.23 18.81 5.30
C TRP A 166 6.64 19.42 3.96
N GLU A 167 5.65 19.72 3.12
CA GLU A 167 5.85 20.38 1.84
C GLU A 167 5.78 21.91 2.05
N SER A 168 6.96 22.54 2.09
CA SER A 168 7.07 23.97 2.40
C SER A 168 6.40 24.85 1.35
N SER A 169 6.33 24.40 0.09
CA SER A 169 5.70 25.16 -0.99
C SER A 169 4.18 25.24 -0.85
N GLN A 170 3.57 24.19 -0.29
CA GLN A 170 2.11 24.10 -0.07
C GLN A 170 1.70 24.41 1.37
N ALA A 171 2.67 24.55 2.27
CA ALA A 171 2.46 24.71 3.70
C ALA A 171 1.50 23.63 4.27
N SER A 172 1.75 22.38 3.86
CA SER A 172 0.92 21.23 4.19
C SER A 172 1.77 19.98 4.44
N VAL A 173 1.17 19.02 5.15
CA VAL A 173 1.72 17.67 5.28
C VAL A 173 1.46 16.91 3.97
N ALA A 174 2.48 16.26 3.44
CA ALA A 174 2.45 15.54 2.17
C ALA A 174 3.06 14.14 2.31
N ILE A 175 2.83 13.31 1.30
CA ILE A 175 3.35 11.94 1.19
C ILE A 175 4.33 11.86 0.01
N ARG A 176 5.45 11.16 0.21
CA ARG A 176 6.38 10.81 -0.88
C ARG A 176 5.91 9.53 -1.55
N GLY A 177 5.88 9.50 -2.88
CA GLY A 177 5.55 8.30 -3.65
C GLY A 177 6.38 7.08 -3.24
N TRP A 178 7.67 7.26 -2.96
CA TRP A 178 8.53 6.22 -2.39
C TRP A 178 9.70 6.83 -1.60
N THR A 179 10.36 6.02 -0.78
CA THR A 179 11.54 6.37 0.03
C THR A 179 12.68 5.38 -0.22
N GLN A 180 13.91 5.75 0.16
CA GLN A 180 15.05 4.83 0.11
C GLN A 180 14.78 3.52 0.88
N ALA A 181 14.03 3.58 1.99
CA ALA A 181 13.64 2.40 2.74
C ALA A 181 12.72 1.47 1.93
N ASP A 182 11.78 2.00 1.15
CA ASP A 182 10.91 1.20 0.26
C ASP A 182 11.73 0.47 -0.81
N LEU A 183 12.74 1.13 -1.38
CA LEU A 183 13.66 0.52 -2.34
C LEU A 183 14.50 -0.60 -1.71
N GLU A 184 15.09 -0.34 -0.53
CA GLU A 184 15.86 -1.34 0.21
C GLU A 184 15.01 -2.55 0.62
N GLU A 185 13.76 -2.31 0.99
CA GLU A 185 12.78 -3.34 1.29
C GLU A 185 12.51 -4.23 0.07
N ALA A 186 12.28 -3.61 -1.10
CA ALA A 186 12.07 -4.32 -2.36
C ALA A 186 13.31 -5.10 -2.81
N LEU A 187 14.51 -4.53 -2.69
CA LEU A 187 15.78 -5.19 -3.03
C LEU A 187 16.07 -6.37 -2.09
N THR A 188 15.73 -6.24 -0.82
CA THR A 188 15.85 -7.32 0.17
C THR A 188 14.90 -8.47 -0.18
N ALA A 189 13.63 -8.17 -0.45
CA ALA A 189 12.64 -9.16 -0.87
C ALA A 189 13.03 -9.83 -2.20
N TRP A 190 13.57 -9.06 -3.14
CA TRP A 190 14.12 -9.56 -4.40
C TRP A 190 15.25 -10.55 -4.18
N CYS A 191 16.26 -10.17 -3.38
CA CYS A 191 17.37 -11.05 -3.03
C CYS A 191 16.92 -12.32 -2.32
N GLN A 192 15.91 -12.22 -1.45
CA GLN A 192 15.32 -13.39 -0.79
C GLN A 192 14.70 -14.34 -1.83
N LEU A 193 13.83 -13.84 -2.71
CA LEU A 193 13.21 -14.65 -3.77
C LEU A 193 14.26 -15.35 -4.65
N LEU A 194 15.27 -14.62 -5.11
CA LEU A 194 16.35 -15.20 -5.90
C LEU A 194 17.05 -16.32 -5.14
N SER A 195 17.38 -16.10 -3.86
CA SER A 195 18.04 -17.10 -3.02
C SER A 195 17.18 -18.35 -2.83
N SER A 196 15.87 -18.19 -2.61
CA SER A 196 14.93 -19.32 -2.45
C SER A 196 14.86 -20.18 -3.73
N VAL A 197 14.87 -19.56 -4.92
CA VAL A 197 14.90 -20.29 -6.20
C VAL A 197 16.27 -20.94 -6.42
N GLU A 198 17.36 -20.19 -6.25
CA GLU A 198 18.75 -20.65 -6.43
C GLU A 198 19.06 -21.88 -5.58
N LEU A 199 18.62 -21.89 -4.32
CA LEU A 199 18.81 -23.02 -3.40
C LEU A 199 18.16 -24.30 -3.93
N ARG A 200 16.97 -24.19 -4.54
CA ARG A 200 16.26 -25.32 -5.14
C ARG A 200 16.88 -25.76 -6.47
N VAL A 201 17.33 -24.82 -7.30
CA VAL A 201 18.08 -25.10 -8.54
C VAL A 201 19.36 -25.87 -8.24
N TYR A 202 20.14 -25.39 -7.25
CA TYR A 202 21.39 -26.02 -6.82
C TYR A 202 21.14 -27.44 -6.32
N SER A 203 20.12 -27.62 -5.48
CA SER A 203 19.76 -28.94 -4.92
C SER A 203 19.45 -29.98 -6.01
N LYS A 204 18.95 -29.55 -7.19
CA LYS A 204 18.64 -30.44 -8.32
C LYS A 204 19.78 -30.65 -9.30
N THR A 205 20.64 -29.64 -9.49
CA THR A 205 21.62 -29.63 -10.59
C THR A 205 23.09 -29.66 -10.14
N GLY A 206 23.36 -29.35 -8.88
CA GLY A 206 24.71 -29.17 -8.33
C GLY A 206 25.46 -27.94 -8.87
N LYS A 207 24.81 -27.10 -9.70
CA LYS A 207 25.44 -25.90 -10.27
C LYS A 207 25.37 -24.74 -9.28
N THR A 208 26.53 -24.23 -8.88
CA THR A 208 26.64 -23.07 -7.99
C THR A 208 25.86 -21.88 -8.58
N PRO A 209 24.96 -21.26 -7.79
CA PRO A 209 24.26 -20.07 -8.22
C PRO A 209 25.23 -18.93 -8.55
N SER A 210 24.92 -18.18 -9.60
CA SER A 210 25.63 -16.96 -9.96
C SER A 210 24.62 -15.91 -10.36
N ARG A 211 24.80 -14.67 -9.92
CA ARG A 211 23.96 -13.54 -10.33
C ARG A 211 24.68 -12.70 -11.37
N LEU A 212 23.90 -12.11 -12.27
CA LEU A 212 24.36 -11.24 -13.33
C LEU A 212 24.22 -9.77 -12.89
N GLU A 213 25.02 -8.91 -13.52
CA GLU A 213 24.97 -7.46 -13.28
C GLU A 213 23.57 -6.88 -13.57
N PRO A 214 23.13 -5.86 -12.81
CA PRO A 214 21.90 -5.12 -13.07
C PRO A 214 21.82 -4.47 -14.46
N LEU A 215 20.67 -3.88 -14.80
CA LEU A 215 20.55 -3.11 -16.03
C LEU A 215 21.33 -1.79 -15.93
N SER A 216 21.81 -1.28 -17.06
CA SER A 216 22.57 -0.02 -17.07
C SER A 216 21.62 1.19 -17.06
N SER A 217 21.90 2.19 -16.24
CA SER A 217 21.12 3.44 -16.20
C SER A 217 21.02 4.14 -17.56
N LYS A 218 22.08 4.04 -18.38
CA LYS A 218 22.11 4.57 -19.76
C LYS A 218 21.07 3.91 -20.66
N SER A 219 20.81 2.61 -20.49
CA SER A 219 19.82 1.87 -21.27
C SER A 219 18.39 2.28 -20.92
N LEU A 220 18.15 2.71 -19.68
CA LEU A 220 16.83 3.09 -19.18
C LEU A 220 16.48 4.55 -19.53
N ALA A 221 17.47 5.44 -19.56
CA ALA A 221 17.29 6.89 -19.72
C ALA A 221 16.53 7.33 -20.99
N ALA A 222 16.47 6.49 -22.03
CA ALA A 222 15.75 6.78 -23.26
C ALA A 222 14.22 6.57 -23.15
N PHE A 223 13.74 5.91 -22.10
CA PHE A 223 12.37 5.45 -21.97
C PHE A 223 11.60 6.18 -20.86
N LYS A 224 10.27 6.13 -20.94
CA LYS A 224 9.37 6.65 -19.91
C LYS A 224 9.14 5.56 -18.87
N ILE A 225 9.90 5.61 -17.78
CA ILE A 225 9.97 4.62 -16.70
C ILE A 225 9.88 5.41 -15.39
N SER A 226 9.16 4.91 -14.39
CA SER A 226 9.08 5.55 -13.07
C SER A 226 10.44 5.54 -12.35
N ASP A 227 10.67 6.56 -11.53
CA ASP A 227 11.94 6.74 -10.82
C ASP A 227 12.24 5.55 -9.88
N PHE A 228 11.24 5.06 -9.13
CA PHE A 228 11.39 3.86 -8.31
C PHE A 228 11.83 2.64 -9.14
N ALA A 229 11.21 2.42 -10.31
CA ALA A 229 11.55 1.29 -11.16
C ALA A 229 12.94 1.43 -11.79
N VAL A 230 13.38 2.66 -12.11
CA VAL A 230 14.76 2.92 -12.55
C VAL A 230 15.73 2.50 -11.45
N GLU A 231 15.57 3.03 -10.23
CA GLU A 231 16.46 2.73 -9.10
C GLU A 231 16.49 1.24 -8.76
N PHE A 232 15.32 0.58 -8.79
CA PHE A 232 15.24 -0.86 -8.60
C PHE A 232 16.00 -1.63 -9.71
N LEU A 233 15.74 -1.35 -11.00
CA LEU A 233 16.32 -2.11 -12.11
C LEU A 233 17.84 -1.93 -12.29
N VAL A 234 18.39 -0.77 -11.89
CA VAL A 234 19.84 -0.51 -11.93
C VAL A 234 20.59 -1.04 -10.71
N THR A 235 19.87 -1.43 -9.66
CA THR A 235 20.46 -1.94 -8.41
C THR A 235 20.22 -3.45 -8.24
N ALA A 236 19.06 -3.95 -8.68
CA ALA A 236 18.66 -5.34 -8.53
C ALA A 236 19.53 -6.26 -9.39
N GLN A 237 20.28 -7.14 -8.73
CA GLN A 237 21.04 -8.20 -9.40
C GLN A 237 20.08 -9.12 -10.17
N ARG A 238 20.50 -9.57 -11.35
CA ARG A 238 19.67 -10.43 -12.20
C ARG A 238 20.00 -11.91 -11.96
N PRO A 239 19.01 -12.81 -12.00
CA PRO A 239 19.28 -14.24 -11.93
C PRO A 239 20.00 -14.73 -13.19
N ASN A 240 20.72 -15.85 -13.06
CA ASN A 240 21.23 -16.63 -14.19
C ASN A 240 20.33 -17.83 -14.55
N PHE A 241 19.06 -17.73 -14.19
CA PHE A 241 17.97 -18.64 -14.57
C PHE A 241 16.82 -17.82 -15.16
N LEU A 242 15.88 -18.48 -15.84
CA LEU A 242 14.90 -17.80 -16.69
C LEU A 242 13.67 -17.30 -15.90
N PHE A 243 13.11 -18.13 -15.03
CA PHE A 243 11.82 -17.86 -14.39
C PHE A 243 11.93 -17.69 -12.88
N ILE A 244 11.40 -16.58 -12.38
CA ILE A 244 11.35 -16.23 -10.94
C ILE A 244 9.98 -16.54 -10.31
N ALA A 245 8.95 -16.69 -11.14
CA ALA A 245 7.58 -17.03 -10.78
C ALA A 245 6.92 -17.71 -12.00
N PRO A 246 5.72 -18.32 -11.87
CA PRO A 246 5.07 -19.02 -12.96
C PRO A 246 4.88 -18.13 -14.20
N GLY A 247 5.66 -18.37 -15.25
CA GLY A 247 5.65 -17.59 -16.49
C GLY A 247 6.19 -16.16 -16.39
N ILE A 248 6.84 -15.77 -15.28
CA ILE A 248 7.44 -14.44 -15.10
C ILE A 248 8.97 -14.57 -15.07
N SER A 249 9.62 -13.72 -15.85
CA SER A 249 11.07 -13.67 -16.05
C SER A 249 11.66 -12.32 -15.64
N THR A 250 12.97 -12.17 -15.81
CA THR A 250 13.68 -10.90 -15.66
C THR A 250 14.20 -10.40 -16.98
N PHE A 251 14.27 -9.08 -17.14
CA PHE A 251 14.88 -8.49 -18.33
C PHE A 251 16.37 -8.81 -18.44
N THR A 252 16.80 -9.27 -19.62
CA THR A 252 18.16 -9.02 -20.12
C THR A 252 18.24 -7.62 -20.74
N PRO A 253 19.44 -7.02 -20.87
CA PRO A 253 19.60 -5.74 -21.57
C PRO A 253 18.96 -5.71 -22.97
N GLU A 254 19.08 -6.80 -23.72
CA GLU A 254 18.54 -6.94 -25.07
C GLU A 254 17.01 -7.04 -25.05
N SER A 255 16.45 -7.88 -24.16
CA SER A 255 14.99 -8.02 -24.04
C SER A 255 14.33 -6.73 -23.56
N PHE A 256 14.96 -6.00 -22.63
CA PHE A 256 14.47 -4.70 -22.17
C PHE A 256 14.36 -3.71 -23.32
N LEU A 257 15.46 -3.57 -24.07
CA LEU A 257 15.53 -2.67 -25.21
C LEU A 257 14.48 -3.05 -26.27
N ALA A 258 14.36 -4.33 -26.60
CA ALA A 258 13.40 -4.83 -27.57
C ALA A 258 11.95 -4.53 -27.15
N THR A 259 11.59 -4.82 -25.89
CA THR A 259 10.23 -4.60 -25.37
C THR A 259 9.83 -3.12 -25.39
N TYR A 260 10.70 -2.24 -24.90
CA TYR A 260 10.38 -0.82 -24.79
C TYR A 260 10.54 -0.05 -26.11
N THR A 261 11.43 -0.47 -27.00
CA THR A 261 11.57 0.15 -28.34
C THR A 261 10.42 -0.23 -29.26
N ALA A 262 9.83 -1.41 -29.07
CA ALA A 262 8.62 -1.82 -29.79
C ALA A 262 7.38 -0.99 -29.39
N GLU A 263 7.44 -0.23 -28.29
CA GLU A 263 6.31 0.59 -27.83
C GLU A 263 5.99 1.71 -28.82
N ALA A 264 4.74 1.77 -29.27
CA ALA A 264 4.29 2.82 -30.17
C ALA A 264 4.49 4.21 -29.55
N SER A 265 5.16 5.10 -30.30
CA SER A 265 5.37 6.49 -29.89
C SER A 265 4.04 7.18 -29.57
N GLY A 266 3.93 7.73 -28.36
CA GLY A 266 2.71 8.41 -27.92
C GLY A 266 1.58 7.45 -27.54
N SER A 267 1.91 6.22 -27.13
CA SER A 267 0.99 5.33 -26.42
C SER A 267 0.30 6.06 -25.26
N THR A 268 -0.88 5.58 -24.86
CA THR A 268 -1.61 6.14 -23.71
C THR A 268 -0.71 6.13 -22.47
N ARG A 269 -0.02 5.02 -22.19
CA ARG A 269 0.97 4.93 -21.11
C ARG A 269 2.03 6.04 -21.16
N GLN A 270 2.57 6.40 -22.33
CA GLN A 270 3.58 7.46 -22.45
C GLN A 270 3.00 8.87 -22.26
N LYS A 271 1.69 9.05 -22.45
CA LYS A 271 0.98 10.34 -22.31
C LYS A 271 0.46 10.59 -20.91
N TYR A 272 0.06 9.53 -20.20
CA TYR A 272 -0.52 9.60 -18.86
C TYR A 272 0.50 9.14 -17.83
N TRP A 273 0.90 10.07 -16.98
CA TRP A 273 1.74 9.86 -15.81
C TRP A 273 1.12 10.60 -14.62
N LEU A 274 1.38 10.11 -13.42
CA LEU A 274 1.00 10.78 -12.18
C LEU A 274 2.25 11.36 -11.50
N GLY A 275 2.07 12.31 -10.60
CA GLY A 275 3.17 13.01 -9.93
C GLY A 275 3.27 14.48 -10.33
N ASP A 276 4.41 15.10 -10.05
CA ASP A 276 4.67 16.52 -10.34
C ASP A 276 5.66 16.72 -11.50
N SER A 277 5.97 17.98 -11.84
CA SER A 277 6.87 18.27 -12.97
C SER A 277 8.29 17.72 -12.80
N THR A 278 8.68 17.36 -11.57
CA THR A 278 10.00 16.86 -11.17
C THR A 278 10.05 15.37 -10.88
N ASN A 279 8.92 14.73 -10.57
CA ASN A 279 8.81 13.30 -10.31
C ASN A 279 7.65 12.74 -11.13
N LYS A 280 7.98 12.21 -12.30
CA LYS A 280 7.01 11.66 -13.23
C LYS A 280 6.91 10.16 -13.00
N ASP A 281 5.77 9.73 -12.50
CA ASP A 281 5.49 8.33 -12.21
C ASP A 281 4.73 7.69 -13.38
N TRP A 282 5.46 6.93 -14.20
CA TRP A 282 4.89 6.17 -15.31
C TRP A 282 4.65 4.72 -14.91
N SER A 283 3.51 4.17 -15.33
CA SER A 283 3.31 2.72 -15.33
C SER A 283 4.46 2.03 -16.05
N THR A 284 5.13 1.10 -15.38
CA THR A 284 6.40 0.52 -15.82
C THR A 284 6.38 -0.99 -15.70
N LEU A 285 6.61 -1.71 -16.80
CA LEU A 285 6.85 -3.16 -16.75
C LEU A 285 8.21 -3.40 -16.11
N ILE A 286 8.24 -4.03 -14.93
CA ILE A 286 9.49 -4.32 -14.21
C ILE A 286 9.92 -5.78 -14.35
N LEU A 287 8.98 -6.72 -14.45
CA LEU A 287 9.26 -8.15 -14.60
C LEU A 287 8.40 -8.72 -15.75
N PRO A 288 8.98 -9.02 -16.91
CA PRO A 288 8.22 -9.46 -18.09
C PRO A 288 7.67 -10.88 -17.91
N GLY A 289 6.39 -11.04 -18.24
CA GLY A 289 5.75 -12.34 -18.44
C GLY A 289 6.09 -12.96 -19.79
N LEU A 290 5.79 -14.24 -19.95
CA LEU A 290 6.07 -15.03 -21.16
C LEU A 290 5.32 -14.57 -22.42
N SER A 291 4.11 -14.03 -22.23
CA SER A 291 3.16 -13.79 -23.32
C SER A 291 2.70 -12.34 -23.34
N ALA A 292 2.25 -11.84 -24.49
CA ALA A 292 1.40 -10.66 -24.53
C ALA A 292 -0.06 -11.07 -24.26
N VAL A 293 -0.85 -10.15 -23.71
CA VAL A 293 -2.31 -10.31 -23.61
C VAL A 293 -2.90 -10.32 -25.01
N THR A 294 -3.36 -11.50 -25.43
CA THR A 294 -3.83 -11.76 -26.78
C THR A 294 -5.19 -11.09 -27.03
N GLN A 295 -5.32 -10.42 -28.19
CA GLN A 295 -6.60 -9.89 -28.71
C GLN A 295 -7.33 -8.91 -27.78
N ASP A 296 -8.44 -8.38 -28.26
CA ASP A 296 -9.42 -7.64 -27.45
C ASP A 296 -10.14 -8.64 -26.52
N VAL A 297 -9.90 -8.52 -25.22
CA VAL A 297 -10.49 -9.38 -24.18
C VAL A 297 -11.80 -8.80 -23.63
N SER A 298 -12.32 -7.69 -24.17
CA SER A 298 -13.56 -7.04 -23.70
C SER A 298 -14.79 -7.95 -23.70
N ARG A 299 -14.75 -9.06 -24.44
CA ARG A 299 -15.83 -10.06 -24.55
C ARG A 299 -15.64 -11.28 -23.64
N ASP A 300 -14.60 -11.30 -22.82
CA ASP A 300 -14.39 -12.38 -21.85
C ASP A 300 -15.55 -12.43 -20.85
N GLN A 301 -15.91 -13.64 -20.40
CA GLN A 301 -17.00 -13.83 -19.43
C GLN A 301 -16.57 -13.44 -18.01
N ASP A 302 -15.28 -13.50 -17.70
CA ASP A 302 -14.75 -13.00 -16.45
C ASP A 302 -14.66 -11.47 -16.50
N ARG A 303 -15.38 -10.80 -15.59
CA ARG A 303 -15.40 -9.34 -15.49
C ARG A 303 -14.01 -8.77 -15.17
N ASN A 304 -13.16 -9.50 -14.47
CA ASN A 304 -11.80 -9.08 -14.14
C ASN A 304 -10.83 -9.18 -15.33
N ILE A 305 -11.21 -9.93 -16.35
CA ILE A 305 -10.47 -10.03 -17.62
C ILE A 305 -11.03 -9.03 -18.63
N SER A 306 -12.35 -9.03 -18.82
CA SER A 306 -13.00 -8.12 -19.78
C SER A 306 -12.87 -6.64 -19.44
N CYS A 307 -12.60 -6.31 -18.17
CA CYS A 307 -12.30 -4.94 -17.78
C CYS A 307 -10.97 -4.41 -18.35
N PHE A 308 -10.03 -5.29 -18.72
CA PHE A 308 -8.69 -4.92 -19.16
C PHE A 308 -8.70 -3.95 -20.34
N ASP A 309 -9.59 -4.16 -21.30
CA ASP A 309 -9.73 -3.36 -22.53
C ASP A 309 -10.79 -2.27 -22.45
N GLN A 310 -11.45 -2.10 -21.31
CA GLN A 310 -12.38 -1.00 -21.10
C GLN A 310 -11.64 0.35 -21.01
N ASP A 311 -12.36 1.45 -21.19
CA ASP A 311 -11.77 2.80 -21.07
C ASP A 311 -11.17 3.07 -19.68
N TRP A 312 -11.68 2.42 -18.64
CA TRP A 312 -11.16 2.46 -17.27
C TRP A 312 -10.22 1.28 -16.95
N GLY A 313 -9.99 0.40 -17.92
CA GLY A 313 -9.13 -0.76 -17.84
C GLY A 313 -7.64 -0.43 -17.87
N PHE A 314 -6.84 -1.41 -17.43
CA PHE A 314 -5.39 -1.23 -17.34
C PHE A 314 -4.64 -1.48 -18.65
N GLY A 315 -5.27 -2.09 -19.67
CA GLY A 315 -4.60 -2.49 -20.90
C GLY A 315 -3.89 -1.35 -21.62
N LYS A 316 -4.47 -0.14 -21.58
CA LYS A 316 -3.88 1.08 -22.17
C LYS A 316 -2.63 1.60 -21.44
N PHE A 317 -2.35 1.13 -20.22
CA PHE A 317 -1.19 1.50 -19.42
C PHE A 317 -0.08 0.43 -19.47
N THR A 318 -0.23 -0.60 -20.30
CA THR A 318 0.77 -1.66 -20.49
C THR A 318 1.78 -1.28 -21.59
N VAL A 319 2.96 -1.89 -21.54
CA VAL A 319 3.95 -1.80 -22.62
C VAL A 319 3.60 -2.85 -23.66
N ASN A 320 3.01 -2.44 -24.79
CA ASN A 320 2.60 -3.34 -25.89
C ASN A 320 1.73 -4.54 -25.45
N ARG A 321 0.84 -4.35 -24.47
CA ARG A 321 0.02 -5.45 -23.91
C ARG A 321 0.85 -6.60 -23.34
N GLN A 322 2.12 -6.39 -23.03
CA GLN A 322 2.97 -7.42 -22.45
C GLN A 322 2.41 -7.83 -21.08
N SER A 323 2.29 -9.14 -20.82
CA SER A 323 1.99 -9.62 -19.47
C SER A 323 3.21 -9.44 -18.57
N GLY A 324 3.01 -9.42 -17.26
CA GLY A 324 4.09 -9.25 -16.30
C GLY A 324 3.71 -8.43 -15.09
N LEU A 325 4.70 -8.14 -14.26
CA LEU A 325 4.54 -7.28 -13.09
C LEU A 325 4.84 -5.84 -13.47
N TYR A 326 3.86 -4.97 -13.24
CA TYR A 326 3.95 -3.54 -13.50
C TYR A 326 4.06 -2.77 -12.19
N VAL A 327 4.98 -1.82 -12.10
CA VAL A 327 4.87 -0.71 -11.14
C VAL A 327 3.81 0.24 -11.66
N MET A 328 2.87 0.59 -10.80
CA MET A 328 1.75 1.46 -11.14
C MET A 328 2.13 2.92 -10.93
N SER A 329 1.58 3.81 -11.75
CA SER A 329 1.65 5.24 -11.45
C SER A 329 0.72 5.54 -10.27
N ASP A 330 1.24 6.10 -9.18
CA ASP A 330 0.46 6.49 -8.00
C ASP A 330 1.12 7.68 -7.29
N MET A 331 0.31 8.65 -6.84
CA MET A 331 0.85 9.86 -6.21
C MET A 331 1.38 9.61 -4.79
N GLU A 332 0.92 8.56 -4.13
CA GLU A 332 1.22 8.26 -2.74
C GLU A 332 2.15 7.05 -2.60
N ASN A 333 2.10 6.09 -3.51
CA ASN A 333 2.81 4.82 -3.44
C ASN A 333 3.34 4.37 -4.81
N SER A 334 4.43 4.98 -5.28
CA SER A 334 5.09 4.67 -6.57
C SER A 334 5.81 3.31 -6.60
N ASP A 335 5.77 2.53 -5.53
CA ASP A 335 6.33 1.18 -5.41
C ASP A 335 5.25 0.08 -5.43
N ILE A 336 3.98 0.44 -5.59
CA ILE A 336 2.89 -0.53 -5.75
C ILE A 336 2.92 -1.17 -7.12
N VAL A 337 2.50 -2.43 -7.16
CA VAL A 337 2.60 -3.26 -8.34
C VAL A 337 1.32 -4.01 -8.64
N ARG A 338 1.14 -4.30 -9.92
CA ARG A 338 0.03 -5.07 -10.45
C ARG A 338 0.54 -6.16 -11.37
N LEU A 339 0.09 -7.39 -11.13
CA LEU A 339 0.40 -8.53 -12.00
C LEU A 339 -0.66 -8.65 -13.07
N ILE A 340 -0.24 -8.57 -14.33
CA ILE A 340 -1.08 -8.83 -15.49
C ILE A 340 -0.69 -10.19 -16.04
N THR A 341 -1.64 -11.13 -16.06
CA THR A 341 -1.43 -12.46 -16.65
C THR A 341 -1.59 -12.41 -18.17
N GLY A 342 -1.14 -13.46 -18.88
CA GLY A 342 -1.35 -13.57 -20.34
C GLY A 342 -2.83 -13.58 -20.77
N SER A 343 -3.74 -13.92 -19.85
CA SER A 343 -5.19 -13.86 -20.10
C SER A 343 -5.78 -12.44 -20.04
N GLY A 344 -5.05 -11.47 -19.49
CA GLY A 344 -5.57 -10.12 -19.20
C GLY A 344 -6.06 -9.94 -17.77
N LEU A 345 -6.13 -11.01 -16.96
CA LEU A 345 -6.40 -10.91 -15.53
C LEU A 345 -5.35 -10.02 -14.86
N SER A 346 -5.81 -8.94 -14.22
CA SER A 346 -4.93 -7.88 -13.70
C SER A 346 -4.89 -7.78 -12.16
N ASN A 347 -5.67 -8.59 -11.45
CA ASN A 347 -5.76 -8.57 -9.99
C ASN A 347 -5.22 -9.83 -9.31
N ALA A 348 -4.38 -10.60 -10.01
CA ALA A 348 -3.89 -11.89 -9.52
C ALA A 348 -3.07 -11.78 -8.22
N CYS A 349 -2.41 -10.64 -7.99
CA CYS A 349 -1.60 -10.40 -6.79
C CYS A 349 -2.22 -9.37 -5.82
N GLU A 350 -3.48 -8.96 -5.97
CA GLU A 350 -4.10 -8.04 -4.99
C GLU A 350 -4.07 -8.60 -3.56
N PHE A 351 -4.25 -7.72 -2.57
CA PHE A 351 -4.46 -8.18 -1.21
C PHE A 351 -5.75 -9.00 -1.07
N ARG A 352 -5.68 -10.05 -0.24
CA ARG A 352 -6.87 -10.84 0.15
C ARG A 352 -7.85 -10.01 0.99
N GLN A 353 -7.33 -9.06 1.76
CA GLN A 353 -8.06 -8.25 2.73
C GLN A 353 -7.48 -6.83 2.75
N ARG A 354 -8.23 -5.87 3.25
CA ARG A 354 -7.84 -4.45 3.23
C ARG A 354 -6.80 -4.12 4.29
N LEU A 355 -6.08 -3.02 4.09
CA LEU A 355 -5.16 -2.47 5.08
C LEU A 355 -5.95 -1.81 6.21
N ALA A 356 -5.57 -2.09 7.45
CA ALA A 356 -6.26 -1.55 8.62
C ALA A 356 -5.81 -0.13 9.00
N TRP A 357 -4.69 0.36 8.47
CA TRP A 357 -4.04 1.59 8.94
C TRP A 357 -4.00 2.72 7.91
N GLY A 358 -4.66 2.56 6.76
CA GLY A 358 -4.65 3.57 5.72
C GLY A 358 -5.54 3.23 4.53
N PRO A 359 -5.63 4.15 3.55
CA PRO A 359 -6.40 3.97 2.34
C PRO A 359 -6.09 2.65 1.62
N PRO A 360 -7.07 2.07 0.90
CA PRO A 360 -6.84 0.94 0.03
C PRO A 360 -5.73 1.24 -0.99
N ARG A 361 -4.81 0.29 -1.18
CA ARG A 361 -3.80 0.34 -2.25
C ARG A 361 -3.51 -1.07 -2.78
N ASP A 362 -2.92 -1.12 -3.97
CA ASP A 362 -2.29 -2.32 -4.49
C ASP A 362 -1.06 -2.71 -3.60
N PRO A 363 -0.64 -3.98 -3.62
CA PRO A 363 0.56 -4.41 -2.89
C PRO A 363 1.81 -3.74 -3.44
N LYS A 364 2.78 -3.49 -2.56
CA LYS A 364 4.13 -3.05 -2.89
C LYS A 364 4.91 -4.18 -3.55
N LEU A 365 5.91 -3.83 -4.35
CA LEU A 365 6.83 -4.80 -4.95
C LEU A 365 7.43 -5.75 -3.90
N ALA A 366 7.86 -5.21 -2.76
CA ALA A 366 8.42 -6.00 -1.67
C ALA A 366 7.42 -7.02 -1.08
N GLU A 367 6.14 -6.69 -1.02
CA GLU A 367 5.09 -7.58 -0.51
C GLU A 367 4.84 -8.74 -1.49
N VAL A 368 4.75 -8.45 -2.79
CA VAL A 368 4.64 -9.46 -3.85
C VAL A 368 5.84 -10.41 -3.84
N LEU A 369 7.06 -9.88 -3.83
CA LEU A 369 8.28 -10.69 -3.93
C LEU A 369 8.47 -11.62 -2.73
N ARG A 370 8.10 -11.18 -1.52
CA ARG A 370 8.12 -12.04 -0.33
C ARG A 370 7.08 -13.14 -0.38
N HIS A 371 5.87 -12.83 -0.85
CA HIS A 371 4.83 -13.83 -1.04
C HIS A 371 5.27 -14.87 -2.09
N TRP A 372 5.91 -14.43 -3.17
CA TRP A 372 6.49 -15.35 -4.16
C TRP A 372 7.61 -16.20 -3.56
N SER A 373 8.47 -15.61 -2.73
CA SER A 373 9.52 -16.34 -2.02
C SER A 373 8.94 -17.42 -1.10
N SER A 374 7.87 -17.13 -0.34
CA SER A 374 7.22 -18.13 0.50
C SER A 374 6.61 -19.28 -0.30
N LEU A 375 5.99 -19.00 -1.46
CA LEU A 375 5.44 -20.03 -2.37
C LEU A 375 6.54 -20.93 -2.98
N VAL A 376 7.76 -20.40 -3.15
CA VAL A 376 8.91 -21.23 -3.52
C VAL A 376 9.38 -22.05 -2.33
N GLU A 377 9.51 -21.43 -1.15
CA GLU A 377 10.04 -22.05 0.06
C GLU A 377 9.17 -23.20 0.57
N ASP A 378 7.85 -23.03 0.58
CA ASP A 378 6.88 -24.04 1.00
C ASP A 378 6.68 -25.16 -0.05
N GLY A 379 7.18 -24.95 -1.27
CA GLY A 379 7.11 -25.89 -2.37
C GLY A 379 5.81 -25.90 -3.15
N THR A 380 4.93 -24.91 -2.93
CA THR A 380 3.78 -24.65 -3.79
C THR A 380 4.22 -24.43 -5.23
N TRP A 381 5.33 -23.71 -5.44
CA TRP A 381 5.97 -23.58 -6.74
C TRP A 381 7.11 -24.58 -6.93
N SER A 382 7.03 -25.31 -8.03
CA SER A 382 8.07 -26.23 -8.47
C SER A 382 9.21 -25.46 -9.16
N VAL A 383 10.45 -25.90 -8.94
CA VAL A 383 11.67 -25.28 -9.48
C VAL A 383 12.49 -26.33 -10.22
N ASP A 384 12.99 -26.04 -11.43
CA ASP A 384 13.92 -26.87 -12.20
C ASP A 384 15.22 -26.12 -12.54
N SER A 385 15.99 -26.54 -13.55
CA SER A 385 17.23 -25.87 -13.94
C SER A 385 17.05 -24.45 -14.51
N ASN A 386 15.84 -24.11 -14.95
CA ASN A 386 15.50 -22.81 -15.53
C ASN A 386 14.80 -21.89 -14.51
N GLY A 387 14.70 -22.28 -13.24
CA GLY A 387 14.01 -21.53 -12.19
C GLY A 387 12.63 -22.10 -11.92
N VAL A 388 11.64 -21.26 -11.61
CA VAL A 388 10.27 -21.70 -11.35
C VAL A 388 9.67 -22.33 -12.62
N CYS A 389 9.29 -23.60 -12.54
CA CYS A 389 8.75 -24.40 -13.65
C CYS A 389 7.26 -24.73 -13.48
N THR A 390 6.61 -24.18 -12.45
CA THR A 390 5.16 -24.18 -12.32
C THR A 390 4.51 -23.55 -13.56
N ASP A 391 3.39 -24.09 -13.99
CA ASP A 391 2.71 -23.64 -15.21
C ASP A 391 2.33 -22.15 -15.17
N HIS A 392 2.52 -21.46 -16.29
CA HIS A 392 2.28 -20.03 -16.43
C HIS A 392 0.81 -19.58 -16.24
N GLU A 393 -0.16 -20.50 -16.34
CA GLU A 393 -1.58 -20.24 -16.03
C GLU A 393 -1.87 -20.36 -14.51
N TRP A 394 -0.87 -20.65 -13.67
CA TRP A 394 -1.05 -20.83 -12.23
C TRP A 394 -1.74 -19.63 -11.57
N PHE A 395 -1.36 -18.41 -11.94
CA PHE A 395 -1.97 -17.18 -11.40
C PHE A 395 -3.45 -17.05 -11.76
N SER A 396 -3.86 -17.50 -12.94
CA SER A 396 -5.25 -17.47 -13.39
C SER A 396 -6.09 -18.59 -12.76
N THR A 397 -5.47 -19.73 -12.42
CA THR A 397 -6.16 -20.90 -11.87
C THR A 397 -6.17 -20.96 -10.34
N ASN A 398 -5.25 -20.25 -9.67
CA ASN A 398 -5.05 -20.28 -8.22
C ASN A 398 -5.19 -18.89 -7.58
N THR A 399 -6.13 -18.07 -8.06
CA THR A 399 -6.30 -16.67 -7.64
C THR A 399 -6.40 -16.49 -6.12
N SER A 400 -7.06 -17.41 -5.40
CA SER A 400 -7.16 -17.35 -3.94
C SER A 400 -5.81 -17.49 -3.23
N ILE A 401 -4.90 -18.31 -3.77
CA ILE A 401 -3.56 -18.54 -3.23
C ILE A 401 -2.62 -17.42 -3.68
N ALA A 402 -2.75 -16.99 -4.93
CA ALA A 402 -1.96 -15.92 -5.54
C ALA A 402 -2.12 -14.56 -4.86
N LYS A 403 -3.34 -14.25 -4.39
CA LYS A 403 -3.59 -13.03 -3.61
C LYS A 403 -2.80 -12.99 -2.32
N ILE A 404 -2.34 -11.79 -1.96
CA ILE A 404 -1.38 -11.56 -0.89
C ILE A 404 -2.11 -11.42 0.45
N PRO A 405 -1.71 -12.15 1.50
CA PRO A 405 -2.25 -11.91 2.83
C PRO A 405 -1.80 -10.52 3.32
N PRO A 406 -2.68 -9.70 3.92
CA PRO A 406 -2.26 -8.42 4.48
C PRO A 406 -1.18 -8.66 5.54
N ARG A 407 -0.09 -7.89 5.50
CA ARG A 407 0.89 -7.88 6.58
C ARG A 407 0.30 -7.17 7.78
N LEU A 408 0.21 -7.86 8.92
CA LEU A 408 -0.28 -7.27 10.18
C LEU A 408 0.85 -6.70 11.04
N ASP A 409 2.09 -6.83 10.56
CA ASP A 409 3.34 -6.37 11.16
C ASP A 409 3.78 -5.03 10.59
#